data_AF-A0A8H7V386-F1
#
_entry.id   AF-A0A8H7V386-F1
#
_cell.length_a   1.000
_cell.length_b   1.000
_cell.length_c   1.000
_cell.angle_alpha   90.00
_cell.angle_beta   90.00
_cell.angle_gamma   90.00
#
_symmetry.space_group_name_H-M   'P 1'
#
loop_
_entity.id
_entity.type
_entity.pdbx_description
1 polymer ?
#
loop_
_entity_poly.entity_id
_entity_poly.type
_entity_poly.pdbx_seq_one_letter_code
_entity_poly.pdbx_strand_id
1 'polypeptide(L)'
;MDNCNFRRTYDQAFLYAMGETNRSGQSKKRALMFADFYDVVPVAITDEDGNEIDVIMSPSHIEQFQTMLAKPTQLTLRRPVQDLSPENIFRTCDTVNSIGEFGAISQYLTKRHYTELNKDMIEILNQDWEIKPRQRFVVARALIGSVIINTENHHGLLILALEVYGRDPNIDSHAEQRSSTGSTRQSTSVPSLGHNDFEICTMHQTEGKNISMKLILGTHPFNALVTASARIDNLVDQPECGPNTVNFVVPPHSHSHLKYKLYLDSQSWSDSLTLGEKTNLDSIYTHSRLMQLRQLKTRFHELDTYSSSRSTLFHGYLQQPMTVFTYGKGTTSINSGALSSRLLATLATSVMRDGESARLAKNSVEKLLSEFTKETKAKLVFLRILQLFDDNDNIPIIGNSDLNSLAEELATLLAPYISTANKKSVIPSLADHLKSY
;
A
#
# COMPACT_ATOMS: atom_id res chain seq x y z
N MET A 1 -37.37 39.81 38.28
CA MET A 1 -36.81 38.45 38.13
C MET A 1 -35.92 38.50 36.92
N ASP A 2 -34.62 38.32 37.12
CA ASP A 2 -33.58 38.51 36.11
C ASP A 2 -33.70 37.47 34.99
N ASN A 3 -34.05 37.92 33.76
CA ASN A 3 -33.92 37.11 32.55
C ASN A 3 -32.44 37.07 32.16
N CYS A 4 -31.73 36.07 32.67
CA CYS A 4 -30.39 35.76 32.21
C CYS A 4 -30.51 35.12 30.80
N ASN A 5 -30.21 35.89 29.75
CA ASN A 5 -30.11 35.41 28.38
C ASN A 5 -29.02 34.34 28.28
N PHE A 6 -29.41 33.07 28.37
CA PHE A 6 -28.53 31.94 28.09
C PHE A 6 -28.28 31.88 26.58
N ARG A 7 -27.21 32.53 26.11
CA ARG A 7 -26.73 32.34 24.73
C ARG A 7 -26.26 30.89 24.57
N ARG A 8 -26.79 30.20 23.57
CA ARG A 8 -26.36 28.84 23.21
C ARG A 8 -24.88 28.89 22.79
N THR A 9 -24.10 27.90 23.21
CA THR A 9 -22.77 27.66 22.64
C THR A 9 -22.87 27.26 21.17
N TYR A 10 -21.77 27.32 20.42
CA TYR A 10 -21.73 26.96 18.99
C TYR A 10 -22.41 25.60 18.71
N ASP A 11 -21.98 24.55 19.42
CA ASP A 11 -22.55 23.20 19.28
C ASP A 11 -24.03 23.16 19.66
N GLN A 12 -24.44 23.90 20.69
CA GLN A 12 -25.85 23.95 21.12
C GLN A 12 -26.73 24.66 20.11
N ALA A 13 -26.25 25.76 19.51
CA ALA A 13 -26.94 26.51 18.47
C ALA A 13 -27.06 25.66 17.19
N PHE A 14 -25.99 24.95 16.82
CA PHE A 14 -25.99 24.04 15.68
C PHE A 14 -26.98 22.88 15.86
N LEU A 15 -26.96 22.23 17.03
CA LEU A 15 -27.88 21.14 17.34
C LEU A 15 -29.34 21.62 17.43
N TYR A 16 -29.57 22.85 17.90
CA TYR A 16 -30.89 23.46 17.94
C TYR A 16 -31.43 23.75 16.54
N ALA A 17 -30.60 24.34 15.66
CA ALA A 17 -30.95 24.61 14.26
C ALA A 17 -31.32 23.32 13.48
N MET A 18 -30.70 22.19 13.82
CA MET A 18 -30.99 20.87 13.21
C MET A 18 -32.14 20.12 13.87
N GLY A 19 -32.71 20.61 14.98
CA GLY A 19 -33.74 19.89 15.75
C GLY A 19 -33.20 18.65 16.51
N GLU A 20 -31.90 18.59 16.77
CA GLU A 20 -31.20 17.43 17.33
C GLU A 20 -30.89 17.56 18.84
N THR A 21 -31.28 18.69 19.48
CA THR A 21 -30.98 18.99 20.89
C THR A 21 -31.42 17.90 21.87
N ASN A 22 -32.54 17.23 21.62
CA ASN A 22 -33.11 16.19 22.50
C ASN A 22 -32.87 14.76 21.99
N ARG A 23 -32.00 14.58 20.98
CA ARG A 23 -31.70 13.28 20.37
C ARG A 23 -30.52 12.59 21.05
N SER A 24 -30.28 11.32 20.68
CA SER A 24 -29.20 10.52 21.25
C SER A 24 -27.81 11.12 20.95
N GLY A 25 -26.81 10.79 21.77
CA GLY A 25 -25.44 11.31 21.61
C GLY A 25 -24.82 11.02 20.23
N GLN A 26 -25.16 9.88 19.63
CA GLN A 26 -24.70 9.53 18.28
C GLN A 26 -25.36 10.37 17.18
N SER A 27 -26.63 10.78 17.36
CA SER A 27 -27.32 11.69 16.45
C SER A 27 -26.69 13.08 16.49
N LYS A 28 -26.42 13.58 17.71
CA LYS A 28 -25.73 14.85 17.93
C LYS A 28 -24.33 14.88 17.31
N LYS A 29 -23.56 13.80 17.47
CA LYS A 29 -22.21 13.70 16.88
C LYS A 29 -22.24 13.73 15.34
N ARG A 30 -23.21 13.05 14.72
CA ARG A 30 -23.41 13.10 13.26
C ARG A 30 -23.79 14.50 12.77
N ALA A 31 -24.67 15.18 13.51
CA ALA A 31 -25.06 16.55 13.19
C ALA A 31 -23.86 17.52 13.27
N LEU A 32 -22.99 17.39 14.28
CA LEU A 32 -21.80 18.24 14.38
C LEU A 32 -20.76 17.93 13.29
N MET A 33 -20.57 16.67 12.90
CA MET A 33 -19.72 16.32 11.75
C MET A 33 -20.20 16.97 10.45
N PHE A 34 -21.51 17.12 10.25
CA PHE A 34 -22.06 17.81 9.09
C PHE A 34 -21.58 19.27 9.00
N ALA A 35 -21.40 19.96 10.14
CA ALA A 35 -20.85 21.31 10.18
C ALA A 35 -19.42 21.36 9.60
N ASP A 36 -18.57 20.43 10.06
CA ASP A 36 -17.16 20.36 9.67
C ASP A 36 -16.98 19.96 8.20
N PHE A 37 -17.84 19.07 7.68
CA PHE A 37 -17.75 18.58 6.31
C PHE A 37 -18.23 19.57 5.25
N TYR A 38 -19.24 20.39 5.57
CA TYR A 38 -19.87 21.30 4.61
C TYR A 38 -19.53 22.78 4.82
N ASP A 39 -18.64 23.08 5.78
CA ASP A 39 -18.20 24.46 6.12
C ASP A 39 -19.39 25.40 6.36
N VAL A 40 -20.33 24.94 7.19
CA VAL A 40 -21.55 25.69 7.55
C VAL A 40 -21.55 26.03 9.03
N VAL A 41 -22.11 27.20 9.35
CA VAL A 41 -22.12 27.74 10.72
C VAL A 41 -23.55 28.01 11.19
N PRO A 42 -23.82 27.90 12.50
CA PRO A 42 -25.09 28.30 13.08
C PRO A 42 -25.14 29.83 13.20
N VAL A 43 -26.26 30.42 12.78
CA VAL A 43 -26.51 31.85 12.85
C VAL A 43 -27.82 32.08 13.59
N ALA A 44 -27.74 32.84 14.69
CA ALA A 44 -28.90 33.26 15.46
C ALA A 44 -29.60 34.45 14.77
N ILE A 45 -30.89 34.31 14.51
CA ILE A 45 -31.77 35.37 14.05
C ILE A 45 -32.67 35.75 15.22
N THR A 46 -32.63 37.02 15.62
CA THR A 46 -33.45 37.55 16.71
C THR A 46 -34.47 38.55 16.18
N ASP A 47 -35.73 38.43 16.60
CA ASP A 47 -36.76 39.41 16.28
C ASP A 47 -36.78 40.60 17.26
N GLU A 48 -37.65 41.58 17.01
CA GLU A 48 -37.79 42.79 17.84
C GLU A 48 -38.27 42.48 19.27
N ASP A 49 -38.95 41.35 19.47
CA ASP A 49 -39.45 40.87 20.76
C ASP A 49 -38.39 40.04 21.53
N GLY A 50 -37.21 39.83 20.93
CA GLY A 50 -36.10 39.10 21.53
C GLY A 50 -36.18 37.57 21.37
N ASN A 51 -37.08 37.05 20.53
CA ASN A 51 -37.14 35.62 20.23
C ASN A 51 -36.02 35.24 19.26
N GLU A 52 -35.31 34.14 19.58
CA GLU A 52 -34.17 33.65 18.81
C GLU A 52 -34.47 32.34 18.09
N ILE A 53 -34.19 32.30 16.79
CA ILE A 53 -34.12 31.07 15.99
C ILE A 53 -32.70 30.89 15.47
N ASP A 54 -32.13 29.70 15.66
CA ASP A 54 -30.86 29.33 15.04
C ASP A 54 -31.12 28.70 13.67
N VAL A 55 -30.39 29.15 12.66
CA VAL A 55 -30.38 28.59 11.30
C VAL A 55 -28.97 28.21 10.89
N ILE A 56 -28.81 27.31 9.92
CA ILE A 56 -27.50 26.92 9.39
C ILE A 56 -27.28 27.56 8.03
N MET A 57 -26.12 28.17 7.84
CA MET A 57 -25.76 28.83 6.58
C MET A 57 -24.26 28.78 6.31
N SER A 58 -23.89 28.89 5.04
CA SER A 58 -22.49 29.09 4.63
C SER A 58 -22.02 30.48 5.09
N PRO A 59 -20.80 30.62 5.65
CA PRO A 59 -20.20 31.90 5.99
C PRO A 59 -20.25 32.93 4.86
N SER A 60 -20.07 32.49 3.61
CA SER A 60 -20.09 33.35 2.42
C SER A 60 -21.45 34.00 2.13
N HIS A 61 -22.54 33.49 2.69
CA HIS A 61 -23.89 34.02 2.49
C HIS A 61 -24.41 34.88 3.64
N ILE A 62 -23.67 34.99 4.76
CA ILE A 62 -24.13 35.72 5.96
C ILE A 62 -24.29 37.22 5.66
N GLU A 63 -23.29 37.86 5.04
CA GLU A 63 -23.34 39.29 4.72
C GLU A 63 -24.47 39.63 3.75
N GLN A 64 -24.67 38.77 2.75
CA GLN A 64 -25.77 38.91 1.79
C GLN A 64 -27.13 38.77 2.48
N PHE A 65 -27.27 37.79 3.38
CA PHE A 65 -28.48 37.56 4.15
C PHE A 65 -28.82 38.72 5.09
N GLN A 66 -27.82 39.27 5.80
CA GLN A 66 -27.97 40.46 6.64
C GLN A 66 -28.47 41.67 5.83
N THR A 67 -27.96 41.84 4.61
CA THR A 67 -28.39 42.92 3.71
C THR A 67 -29.83 42.72 3.21
N MET A 68 -30.29 41.48 3.04
CA MET A 68 -31.66 41.15 2.63
C MET A 68 -32.69 41.36 3.75
N LEU A 69 -32.33 41.09 5.00
CA LEU A 69 -33.21 41.28 6.17
C LEU A 69 -33.64 42.74 6.39
N ALA A 70 -32.94 43.72 5.80
CA ALA A 70 -33.34 45.13 5.82
C ALA A 70 -34.60 45.44 4.97
N LYS A 71 -35.17 44.44 4.28
CA LYS A 71 -36.40 44.54 3.48
C LYS A 71 -37.39 43.43 3.89
N PRO A 72 -38.71 43.64 3.81
CA PRO A 72 -39.69 42.59 4.05
C PRO A 72 -39.47 41.46 3.01
N THR A 73 -38.82 40.40 3.46
CA THR A 73 -38.36 39.29 2.61
C THR A 73 -39.18 38.06 2.92
N GLN A 74 -39.85 37.51 1.91
CA GLN A 74 -40.67 36.31 2.06
C GLN A 74 -39.77 35.06 1.97
N LEU A 75 -39.75 34.24 3.03
CA LEU A 75 -39.09 32.95 3.02
C LEU A 75 -39.91 31.96 2.17
N THR A 76 -39.33 31.51 1.07
CA THR A 76 -39.94 30.47 0.23
C THR A 76 -39.28 29.14 0.53
N LEU A 77 -40.04 28.20 1.09
CA LEU A 77 -39.60 26.82 1.24
C LEU A 77 -39.39 26.20 -0.15
N ARG A 78 -38.13 25.95 -0.52
CA ARG A 78 -37.82 25.14 -1.69
C ARG A 78 -38.16 23.70 -1.34
N ARG A 79 -39.13 23.11 -2.04
CA ARG A 79 -39.44 21.69 -1.88
C ARG A 79 -38.22 20.85 -2.31
N PRO A 80 -37.92 19.74 -1.62
CA PRO A 80 -36.96 18.76 -2.12
C PRO A 80 -37.42 18.29 -3.50
N VAL A 81 -36.46 18.00 -4.39
CA VAL A 81 -36.75 17.29 -5.64
C VAL A 81 -37.44 15.98 -5.26
N GLN A 82 -38.70 15.80 -5.67
CA GLN A 82 -39.55 14.66 -5.28
C GLN A 82 -39.07 13.32 -5.88
N ASP A 83 -38.07 13.33 -6.75
CA ASP A 83 -37.54 12.15 -7.47
C ASP A 83 -36.34 11.47 -6.80
N LEU A 84 -36.00 11.82 -5.55
CA LEU A 84 -35.06 11.01 -4.79
C LEU A 84 -35.87 10.06 -3.90
N SER A 85 -36.11 8.85 -4.40
CA SER A 85 -36.56 7.75 -3.56
C SER A 85 -35.65 7.67 -2.31
N PRO A 86 -36.18 7.43 -1.10
CA PRO A 86 -35.36 7.25 0.11
C PRO A 86 -34.30 6.15 -0.07
N GLU A 87 -34.54 5.20 -0.98
CA GLU A 87 -33.61 4.14 -1.38
C GLU A 87 -32.35 4.66 -2.08
N ASN A 88 -32.37 5.88 -2.66
CA ASN A 88 -31.24 6.47 -3.38
C ASN A 88 -30.38 7.43 -2.53
N ILE A 89 -30.78 7.76 -1.30
CA ILE A 89 -30.07 8.75 -0.47
C ILE A 89 -29.10 8.07 0.53
N PHE A 90 -29.37 6.85 0.94
CA PHE A 90 -28.38 6.01 1.61
C PHE A 90 -27.65 5.16 0.57
N ARG A 91 -26.74 5.77 -0.20
CA ARG A 91 -25.72 4.96 -0.88
C ARG A 91 -24.99 4.19 0.22
N THR A 92 -25.15 2.88 0.24
CA THR A 92 -24.30 2.01 1.06
C THR A 92 -22.86 2.29 0.63
N CYS A 93 -22.08 2.98 1.47
CA CYS A 93 -20.67 3.30 1.25
C CYS A 93 -19.77 2.07 1.44
N ASP A 94 -20.18 0.93 0.88
CA ASP A 94 -19.56 -0.37 1.13
C ASP A 94 -18.92 -0.98 -0.12
N THR A 95 -19.11 -0.33 -1.28
CA THR A 95 -18.48 -0.73 -2.54
C THR A 95 -17.20 0.07 -2.80
N VAL A 96 -16.28 -0.50 -3.59
CA VAL A 96 -15.05 0.18 -4.03
C VAL A 96 -15.38 1.52 -4.71
N ASN A 97 -16.38 1.54 -5.59
CA ASN A 97 -16.75 2.74 -6.32
C ASN A 97 -17.36 3.82 -5.42
N SER A 98 -18.21 3.44 -4.46
CA SER A 98 -18.79 4.41 -3.51
C SER A 98 -17.75 5.00 -2.56
N ILE A 99 -16.77 4.21 -2.11
CA ILE A 99 -15.70 4.68 -1.22
C ILE A 99 -14.71 5.55 -2.00
N GLY A 100 -14.40 5.16 -3.24
CA GLY A 100 -13.46 5.87 -4.09
C GLY A 100 -14.03 7.11 -4.80
N GLU A 101 -15.35 7.35 -4.77
CA GLU A 101 -16.04 8.35 -5.60
C GLU A 101 -15.45 9.76 -5.46
N PHE A 102 -15.12 10.15 -4.22
CA PHE A 102 -14.60 11.47 -3.90
C PHE A 102 -13.08 11.49 -3.65
N GLY A 103 -12.39 10.36 -3.83
CA GLY A 103 -10.96 10.27 -3.60
C GLY A 103 -10.11 10.75 -4.78
N ALA A 104 -8.81 10.92 -4.54
CA ALA A 104 -7.85 11.43 -5.54
C ALA A 104 -7.75 10.56 -6.81
N ILE A 105 -8.24 9.32 -6.76
CA ILE A 105 -8.06 8.32 -7.81
C ILE A 105 -9.40 7.75 -8.31
N SER A 106 -10.50 8.47 -8.10
CA SER A 106 -11.86 8.03 -8.46
C SER A 106 -11.99 7.64 -9.94
N GLN A 107 -11.37 8.42 -10.84
CA GLN A 107 -11.38 8.14 -12.29
C GLN A 107 -10.68 6.82 -12.64
N TYR A 108 -9.61 6.47 -11.92
CA TYR A 108 -8.96 5.17 -12.09
C TYR A 108 -9.89 4.02 -11.67
N LEU A 109 -10.56 4.15 -10.52
CA LEU A 109 -11.40 3.10 -9.95
C LEU A 109 -12.68 2.85 -10.76
N THR A 110 -13.33 3.92 -11.22
CA THR A 110 -14.57 3.83 -12.04
C THR A 110 -14.38 3.11 -13.37
N LYS A 111 -13.15 3.04 -13.88
CA LYS A 111 -12.79 2.31 -15.10
C LYS A 111 -12.44 0.84 -14.85
N ARG A 112 -12.52 0.36 -13.61
CA ARG A 112 -12.16 -1.00 -13.19
C ARG A 112 -13.35 -1.73 -12.59
N HIS A 113 -13.29 -3.05 -12.64
CA HIS A 113 -14.28 -3.93 -12.01
C HIS A 113 -13.62 -4.73 -10.89
N TYR A 114 -14.30 -4.79 -9.75
CA TYR A 114 -13.80 -5.42 -8.54
C TYR A 114 -14.77 -6.48 -8.03
N THR A 115 -14.22 -7.62 -7.60
CA THR A 115 -15.00 -8.71 -7.01
C THR A 115 -14.52 -8.98 -5.60
N GLU A 116 -15.44 -9.06 -4.62
CA GLU A 116 -15.09 -9.41 -3.24
C GLU A 116 -14.47 -10.82 -3.20
N LEU A 117 -13.37 -10.97 -2.47
CA LEU A 117 -12.69 -12.26 -2.28
C LEU A 117 -13.67 -13.26 -1.66
N ASN A 118 -13.88 -14.38 -2.36
CA ASN A 118 -14.79 -15.44 -1.92
C ASN A 118 -14.05 -16.76 -1.66
N LYS A 119 -14.78 -17.77 -1.20
CA LYS A 119 -14.22 -19.08 -0.81
C LYS A 119 -13.50 -19.79 -1.97
N ASP A 120 -14.07 -19.78 -3.17
CA ASP A 120 -13.48 -20.44 -4.34
C ASP A 120 -12.14 -19.77 -4.73
N MET A 121 -12.10 -18.44 -4.66
CA MET A 121 -10.87 -17.68 -4.88
C MET A 121 -9.82 -18.01 -3.81
N ILE A 122 -10.22 -18.09 -2.54
CA ILE A 122 -9.34 -18.45 -1.42
C ILE A 122 -8.76 -19.86 -1.61
N GLU A 123 -9.56 -20.82 -2.05
CA GLU A 123 -9.12 -22.19 -2.32
C GLU A 123 -8.04 -22.22 -3.41
N ILE A 124 -8.23 -21.44 -4.49
CA ILE A 124 -7.22 -21.29 -5.56
C ILE A 124 -5.93 -20.66 -5.03
N LEU A 125 -6.04 -19.64 -4.18
CA LEU A 125 -4.87 -18.99 -3.58
C LEU A 125 -4.13 -19.92 -2.61
N ASN A 126 -4.84 -20.79 -1.89
CA ASN A 126 -4.29 -21.69 -0.86
C ASN A 126 -3.71 -23.01 -1.40
N GLN A 127 -3.51 -23.15 -2.71
CA GLN A 127 -2.86 -24.35 -3.25
C GLN A 127 -1.45 -24.54 -2.68
N ASP A 128 -1.06 -25.80 -2.50
CA ASP A 128 0.22 -26.20 -1.92
C ASP A 128 1.40 -25.81 -2.81
N TRP A 129 2.34 -25.05 -2.25
CA TRP A 129 3.52 -24.58 -2.97
C TRP A 129 4.66 -25.59 -3.06
N GLU A 130 4.67 -26.63 -2.24
CA GLU A 130 5.63 -27.73 -2.34
C GLU A 130 5.35 -28.51 -3.63
N ILE A 131 4.06 -28.78 -3.87
CA ILE A 131 3.59 -29.48 -5.06
C ILE A 131 3.52 -28.52 -6.27
N LYS A 132 3.12 -27.27 -6.06
CA LYS A 132 2.94 -26.26 -7.12
C LYS A 132 3.72 -24.97 -6.84
N PRO A 133 5.06 -24.98 -6.90
CA PRO A 133 5.88 -23.81 -6.56
C PRO A 133 5.59 -22.59 -7.44
N ARG A 134 5.10 -22.78 -8.66
CA ARG A 134 4.74 -21.71 -9.61
C ARG A 134 3.53 -20.90 -9.17
N GLN A 135 2.76 -21.39 -8.21
CA GLN A 135 1.60 -20.68 -7.67
C GLN A 135 1.98 -19.31 -7.11
N ARG A 136 3.24 -19.11 -6.71
CA ARG A 136 3.80 -17.80 -6.32
C ARG A 136 3.57 -16.69 -7.36
N PHE A 137 3.64 -17.01 -8.66
CA PHE A 137 3.42 -16.02 -9.72
C PHE A 137 1.93 -15.74 -9.93
N VAL A 138 1.11 -16.79 -9.83
CA VAL A 138 -0.35 -16.71 -9.94
C VAL A 138 -0.91 -15.82 -8.83
N VAL A 139 -0.56 -16.09 -7.57
CA VAL A 139 -1.08 -15.29 -6.45
C VAL A 139 -0.57 -13.86 -6.49
N ALA A 140 0.68 -13.64 -6.94
CA ALA A 140 1.23 -12.30 -7.09
C ALA A 140 0.46 -11.49 -8.16
N ARG A 141 0.07 -12.13 -9.27
CA ARG A 141 -0.76 -11.51 -10.30
C ARG A 141 -2.21 -11.33 -9.85
N ALA A 142 -2.76 -12.26 -9.08
CA ALA A 142 -4.13 -12.19 -8.58
C ALA A 142 -4.36 -11.01 -7.63
N LEU A 143 -3.39 -10.78 -6.72
CA LEU A 143 -3.54 -9.81 -5.64
C LEU A 143 -3.19 -8.37 -6.03
N ILE A 144 -2.49 -8.13 -7.15
CA ILE A 144 -2.08 -6.79 -7.54
C ILE A 144 -3.25 -5.95 -8.06
N GLY A 145 -3.32 -4.68 -7.65
CA GLY A 145 -4.46 -3.82 -7.94
C GLY A 145 -5.69 -4.10 -7.09
N SER A 146 -5.62 -5.02 -6.12
CA SER A 146 -6.73 -5.26 -5.20
C SER A 146 -6.96 -4.06 -4.29
N VAL A 147 -8.19 -3.93 -3.82
CA VAL A 147 -8.62 -2.88 -2.88
C VAL A 147 -9.00 -3.53 -1.55
N ILE A 148 -8.43 -3.03 -0.46
CA ILE A 148 -8.85 -3.38 0.90
C ILE A 148 -9.80 -2.29 1.40
N ILE A 149 -10.98 -2.67 1.88
CA ILE A 149 -11.95 -1.76 2.48
C ILE A 149 -12.10 -2.07 3.95
N ASN A 150 -11.93 -1.04 4.80
CA ASN A 150 -12.39 -1.07 6.18
C ASN A 150 -13.86 -0.63 6.20
N THR A 151 -14.77 -1.57 6.45
CA THR A 151 -16.22 -1.34 6.46
C THR A 151 -16.71 -0.59 7.69
N GLU A 152 -15.93 -0.50 8.76
CA GLU A 152 -16.33 0.27 9.96
C GLU A 152 -16.14 1.77 9.77
N ASN A 153 -15.06 2.16 9.10
CA ASN A 153 -14.67 3.57 8.94
C ASN A 153 -14.76 4.06 7.48
N HIS A 154 -15.23 3.22 6.55
CA HIS A 154 -15.31 3.50 5.12
C HIS A 154 -13.99 3.96 4.48
N HIS A 155 -12.86 3.47 5.01
CA HIS A 155 -11.54 3.74 4.42
C HIS A 155 -11.20 2.65 3.41
N GLY A 156 -10.47 3.00 2.36
CA GLY A 156 -10.01 2.03 1.38
C GLY A 156 -8.56 2.22 0.95
N LEU A 157 -7.92 1.13 0.56
CA LEU A 157 -6.52 1.09 0.16
C LEU A 157 -6.35 0.27 -1.13
N LEU A 158 -5.84 0.91 -2.18
CA LEU A 158 -5.45 0.25 -3.43
C LEU A 158 -4.01 -0.27 -3.31
N ILE A 159 -3.79 -1.54 -3.65
CA ILE A 159 -2.47 -2.18 -3.67
C ILE A 159 -1.77 -1.92 -5.01
N LEU A 160 -0.65 -1.19 -4.97
CA LEU A 160 0.12 -0.79 -6.15
C LEU A 160 1.34 -1.68 -6.40
N ALA A 161 1.90 -2.28 -5.36
CA ALA A 161 2.99 -3.26 -5.44
C ALA A 161 2.95 -4.21 -4.26
N LEU A 162 3.30 -5.48 -4.51
CA LEU A 162 3.40 -6.51 -3.48
C LEU A 162 4.48 -7.54 -3.79
N GLU A 163 4.97 -8.19 -2.74
CA GLU A 163 5.98 -9.24 -2.79
C GLU A 163 5.46 -10.48 -2.08
N VAL A 164 5.56 -11.64 -2.72
CA VAL A 164 5.03 -12.89 -2.16
C VAL A 164 6.16 -13.78 -1.66
N TYR A 165 5.94 -14.34 -0.46
CA TYR A 165 6.88 -15.18 0.26
C TYR A 165 6.19 -16.49 0.66
N GLY A 166 6.85 -17.62 0.44
CA GLY A 166 6.42 -18.91 0.97
C GLY A 166 6.50 -18.93 2.50
N ARG A 167 5.76 -19.85 3.14
CA ARG A 167 5.86 -20.05 4.60
C ARG A 167 6.82 -21.14 5.03
N ASP A 168 7.12 -22.09 4.14
CA ASP A 168 8.07 -23.17 4.42
C ASP A 168 9.49 -22.72 4.03
N PRO A 169 10.45 -22.70 4.97
CA PRO A 169 11.86 -22.40 4.69
C PRO A 169 12.51 -23.31 3.63
N ASN A 170 11.98 -24.52 3.40
CA ASN A 170 12.45 -25.43 2.36
C ASN A 170 11.97 -25.02 0.96
N ILE A 171 10.89 -24.24 0.88
CA ILE A 171 10.28 -23.77 -0.38
C ILE A 171 10.74 -22.33 -0.71
N ASP A 172 10.94 -21.52 0.33
CA ASP A 172 11.38 -20.13 0.24
C ASP A 172 12.39 -19.84 1.36
N SER A 173 13.63 -19.57 0.99
CA SER A 173 14.70 -19.18 1.91
C SER A 173 14.35 -17.87 2.64
N HIS A 174 13.43 -17.06 2.10
CA HIS A 174 12.95 -15.84 2.75
C HIS A 174 11.60 -16.02 3.46
N ALA A 175 11.23 -17.25 3.79
CA ALA A 175 10.00 -17.54 4.51
C ALA A 175 9.87 -16.77 5.84
N GLU A 176 8.62 -16.44 6.20
CA GLU A 176 8.31 -15.73 7.45
C GLU A 176 8.88 -16.50 8.66
N GLN A 177 9.87 -15.91 9.33
CA GLN A 177 10.47 -16.51 10.51
C GLN A 177 9.57 -16.32 11.73
N ARG A 178 9.16 -17.44 12.35
CA ARG A 178 8.50 -17.41 13.66
C ARG A 178 9.56 -17.08 14.73
N SER A 179 9.58 -15.85 15.24
CA SER A 179 10.59 -15.42 16.21
C SER A 179 10.34 -15.99 17.61
N SER A 180 10.95 -17.11 17.96
CA SER A 180 10.79 -17.80 19.26
C SER A 180 11.25 -17.02 20.51
N THR A 181 11.73 -15.78 20.37
CA THR A 181 12.32 -14.98 21.44
C THR A 181 11.47 -13.76 21.79
N GLY A 182 10.56 -13.90 22.77
CA GLY A 182 9.85 -12.78 23.40
C GLY A 182 8.50 -13.16 24.00
N SER A 183 8.23 -12.73 25.23
CA SER A 183 7.02 -13.04 26.01
C SER A 183 5.74 -12.31 25.56
N THR A 184 5.77 -11.60 24.44
CA THR A 184 4.59 -10.99 23.82
C THR A 184 4.02 -11.95 22.78
N ARG A 185 2.73 -12.29 22.88
CA ARG A 185 2.00 -13.07 21.87
C ARG A 185 2.39 -12.56 20.47
N GLN A 186 3.06 -13.39 19.69
CA GLN A 186 3.48 -13.06 18.33
C GLN A 186 2.22 -12.72 17.53
N SER A 187 2.16 -11.52 16.94
CA SER A 187 1.22 -11.30 15.85
C SER A 187 1.65 -12.18 14.68
N THR A 188 0.75 -12.96 14.11
CA THR A 188 1.02 -13.78 12.94
C THR A 188 0.05 -13.42 11.83
N SER A 189 0.53 -13.46 10.59
CA SER A 189 -0.33 -13.35 9.41
C SER A 189 -0.99 -14.68 9.04
N VAL A 190 -0.70 -15.77 9.77
CA VAL A 190 -1.33 -17.08 9.52
C VAL A 190 -2.81 -17.01 9.91
N PRO A 191 -3.73 -17.42 9.01
CA PRO A 191 -5.15 -17.49 9.34
C PRO A 191 -5.39 -18.38 10.56
N SER A 192 -6.21 -17.92 11.49
CA SER A 192 -6.56 -18.70 12.70
C SER A 192 -7.67 -19.72 12.40
N LEU A 193 -7.70 -20.82 13.14
CA LEU A 193 -8.73 -21.87 12.96
C LEU A 193 -10.14 -21.27 13.04
N GLY A 194 -10.93 -21.48 11.99
CA GLY A 194 -12.30 -20.98 11.86
C GLY A 194 -12.45 -19.67 11.07
N HIS A 195 -11.35 -19.06 10.64
CA HIS A 195 -11.34 -17.88 9.78
C HIS A 195 -10.90 -18.28 8.38
N ASN A 196 -11.82 -18.18 7.40
CA ASN A 196 -11.75 -18.32 5.92
C ASN A 196 -10.38 -18.52 5.20
N ASP A 197 -9.42 -19.24 5.76
CA ASP A 197 -8.06 -19.51 5.25
C ASP A 197 -7.33 -18.31 4.62
N PHE A 198 -7.65 -17.10 5.10
CA PHE A 198 -7.11 -15.84 4.62
C PHE A 198 -7.13 -14.78 5.74
N GLU A 199 -6.07 -14.00 5.87
CA GLU A 199 -5.90 -12.95 6.88
C GLU A 199 -5.37 -11.66 6.24
N ILE A 200 -5.86 -10.51 6.70
CA ILE A 200 -5.32 -9.19 6.38
C ILE A 200 -4.87 -8.58 7.70
N CYS A 201 -3.60 -8.21 7.83
CA CYS A 201 -3.09 -7.63 9.06
C CYS A 201 -1.90 -6.71 8.83
N THR A 202 -1.72 -5.75 9.74
CA THR A 202 -0.49 -4.97 9.87
C THR A 202 0.35 -5.56 11.00
N MET A 203 1.58 -5.96 10.69
CA MET A 203 2.50 -6.56 11.65
C MET A 203 3.64 -5.60 11.98
N HIS A 204 3.97 -5.51 13.27
CA HIS A 204 5.18 -4.83 13.71
C HIS A 204 6.35 -5.79 13.59
N GLN A 205 7.34 -5.43 12.78
CA GLN A 205 8.58 -6.17 12.67
C GLN A 205 9.77 -5.30 13.07
N THR A 206 10.51 -5.77 14.06
CA THR A 206 11.72 -5.12 14.57
C THR A 206 12.94 -5.71 13.87
N GLU A 207 13.71 -4.87 13.18
CA GLU A 207 15.01 -5.20 12.57
C GLU A 207 16.08 -4.32 13.24
N GLY A 208 16.76 -4.86 14.26
CA GLY A 208 17.69 -4.09 15.09
C GLY A 208 16.97 -2.98 15.88
N LYS A 209 17.29 -1.71 15.58
CA LYS A 209 16.63 -0.54 16.18
C LYS A 209 15.43 -0.04 15.39
N ASN A 210 15.20 -0.55 14.19
CA ASN A 210 14.12 -0.09 13.33
C ASN A 210 12.87 -0.93 13.56
N ILE A 211 11.73 -0.26 13.76
CA ILE A 211 10.42 -0.90 13.80
C ILE A 211 9.72 -0.56 12.48
N SER A 212 9.30 -1.60 11.76
CA SER A 212 8.52 -1.49 10.54
C SER A 212 7.09 -1.94 10.79
N MET A 213 6.12 -1.28 10.16
CA MET A 213 4.71 -1.64 10.20
C MET A 213 4.31 -2.16 8.83
N LYS A 214 4.26 -3.48 8.69
CA LYS A 214 4.10 -4.15 7.39
C LYS A 214 2.67 -4.61 7.19
N LEU A 215 2.00 -4.15 6.13
CA LEU A 215 0.72 -4.68 5.72
C LEU A 215 0.90 -5.98 4.94
N ILE A 216 0.27 -7.05 5.43
CA ILE A 216 0.45 -8.42 4.93
C ILE A 216 -0.93 -9.03 4.65
N LEU A 217 -1.02 -9.69 3.50
CA LEU A 217 -2.09 -10.62 3.14
C LEU A 217 -1.58 -12.04 3.34
N GLY A 218 -2.12 -12.75 4.31
CA GLY A 218 -1.63 -14.06 4.73
C GLY A 218 -2.60 -15.20 4.40
N THR A 219 -2.04 -16.30 3.94
CA THR A 219 -2.73 -17.59 3.77
C THR A 219 -1.93 -18.69 4.48
N HIS A 220 -2.30 -19.96 4.35
CA HIS A 220 -1.48 -21.06 4.87
C HIS A 220 -0.17 -21.29 4.10
N PRO A 221 -0.14 -21.31 2.75
CA PRO A 221 1.10 -21.54 2.01
C PRO A 221 1.98 -20.30 1.85
N PHE A 222 1.42 -19.09 1.91
CA PHE A 222 2.18 -17.86 1.62
C PHE A 222 1.78 -16.66 2.49
N ASN A 223 2.63 -15.63 2.44
CA ASN A 223 2.29 -14.26 2.83
C ASN A 223 2.67 -13.30 1.70
N ALA A 224 1.85 -12.28 1.46
CA ALA A 224 2.09 -11.24 0.48
C ALA A 224 2.25 -9.90 1.21
N LEU A 225 3.47 -9.36 1.15
CA LEU A 225 3.83 -8.07 1.70
C LEU A 225 3.45 -6.96 0.72
N VAL A 226 2.59 -6.03 1.15
CA VAL A 226 2.30 -4.82 0.38
C VAL A 226 3.50 -3.87 0.49
N THR A 227 4.03 -3.44 -0.66
CA THR A 227 5.22 -2.58 -0.75
C THR A 227 4.97 -1.25 -1.47
N ALA A 228 3.78 -1.06 -2.02
CA ALA A 228 3.23 0.24 -2.33
C ALA A 228 1.70 0.21 -2.34
N SER A 229 1.10 1.30 -1.91
CA SER A 229 -0.35 1.43 -1.82
C SER A 229 -0.80 2.88 -1.87
N ALA A 230 -2.05 3.13 -2.26
CA ALA A 230 -2.66 4.46 -2.22
C ALA A 230 -4.02 4.41 -1.52
N ARG A 231 -4.32 5.42 -0.71
CA ARG A 231 -5.67 5.60 -0.15
C ARG A 231 -6.63 5.96 -1.28
N ILE A 232 -7.79 5.31 -1.29
CA ILE A 232 -8.80 5.56 -2.32
C ILE A 232 -9.86 6.55 -1.87
N ASP A 233 -10.00 6.75 -0.57
CA ASP A 233 -11.02 7.56 0.08
C ASP A 233 -10.49 8.94 0.51
N ASN A 234 -9.24 9.26 0.17
CA ASN A 234 -8.58 10.51 0.55
C ASN A 234 -8.09 11.27 -0.70
N LEU A 235 -8.24 12.60 -0.69
CA LEU A 235 -7.78 13.52 -1.73
C LEU A 235 -6.32 13.98 -1.55
N VAL A 236 -5.83 13.96 -0.31
CA VAL A 236 -4.58 14.62 0.10
C VAL A 236 -3.44 13.61 0.22
N ASP A 237 -3.73 12.42 0.73
CA ASP A 237 -2.70 11.41 0.99
C ASP A 237 -1.97 11.02 -0.29
N GLN A 238 -0.64 11.05 -0.20
CA GLN A 238 0.21 10.51 -1.25
C GLN A 238 0.27 8.98 -1.16
N PRO A 239 0.55 8.29 -2.27
CA PRO A 239 0.88 6.87 -2.22
C PRO A 239 2.02 6.59 -1.24
N GLU A 240 1.93 5.48 -0.54
CA GLU A 240 3.01 4.94 0.27
C GLU A 240 3.88 4.01 -0.59
N CYS A 241 5.19 4.02 -0.36
CA CYS A 241 6.15 3.21 -1.09
C CYS A 241 7.27 2.74 -0.17
N GLY A 242 7.48 1.43 -0.10
CA GLY A 242 8.31 0.74 0.87
C GLY A 242 7.49 -0.22 1.74
N PRO A 243 8.15 -0.94 2.67
CA PRO A 243 7.50 -1.95 3.48
C PRO A 243 6.62 -1.39 4.62
N ASN A 244 6.64 -0.08 4.84
CA ASN A 244 5.88 0.55 5.92
C ASN A 244 4.54 1.06 5.42
N THR A 245 3.47 0.65 6.08
CA THR A 245 2.10 1.15 5.90
C THR A 245 1.69 1.90 7.16
N VAL A 246 1.57 3.23 7.09
CA VAL A 246 1.24 4.07 8.25
C VAL A 246 -0.17 4.65 8.15
N ASN A 247 -0.67 4.85 6.93
CA ASN A 247 -1.96 5.47 6.67
C ASN A 247 -3.13 4.47 6.59
N PHE A 248 -2.89 3.17 6.78
CA PHE A 248 -3.93 2.14 6.78
C PHE A 248 -3.51 0.95 7.66
N VAL A 249 -3.85 1.03 8.95
CA VAL A 249 -3.46 0.01 9.95
C VAL A 249 -4.60 -0.98 10.16
N VAL A 250 -4.27 -2.27 10.06
CA VAL A 250 -5.18 -3.40 10.27
C VAL A 250 -4.73 -4.16 11.52
N PRO A 251 -5.41 -4.01 12.67
CA PRO A 251 -5.02 -4.70 13.90
C PRO A 251 -5.08 -6.24 13.72
N PRO A 252 -4.04 -6.98 14.15
CA PRO A 252 -4.05 -8.44 14.05
C PRO A 252 -5.14 -9.07 14.93
N HIS A 253 -5.70 -10.20 14.47
CA HIS A 253 -6.62 -11.08 15.22
C HIS A 253 -7.89 -10.40 15.79
N SER A 254 -8.28 -9.25 15.24
CA SER A 254 -9.39 -8.43 15.74
C SER A 254 -10.64 -8.59 14.87
N HIS A 255 -11.17 -9.81 14.72
CA HIS A 255 -12.27 -10.09 13.77
C HIS A 255 -12.04 -9.41 12.40
N SER A 256 -10.79 -9.38 11.93
CA SER A 256 -10.34 -8.59 10.77
C SER A 256 -11.19 -8.88 9.54
N HIS A 257 -11.49 -10.16 9.27
CA HIS A 257 -12.39 -10.61 8.21
C HIS A 257 -13.83 -10.04 8.24
N LEU A 258 -14.34 -9.59 9.38
CA LEU A 258 -15.66 -8.93 9.47
C LEU A 258 -15.60 -7.44 9.12
N LYS A 259 -14.43 -6.83 9.30
CA LYS A 259 -14.22 -5.37 9.19
C LYS A 259 -13.46 -4.99 7.94
N TYR A 260 -12.62 -5.89 7.44
CA TYR A 260 -11.71 -5.66 6.33
C TYR A 260 -12.05 -6.65 5.22
N LYS A 261 -12.54 -6.11 4.11
CA LYS A 261 -12.88 -6.86 2.91
C LYS A 261 -11.82 -6.64 1.85
N LEU A 262 -11.38 -7.71 1.19
CA LEU A 262 -10.51 -7.63 0.02
C LEU A 262 -11.35 -7.75 -1.24
N TYR A 263 -11.12 -6.84 -2.19
CA TYR A 263 -11.73 -6.85 -3.50
C TYR A 263 -10.64 -6.99 -4.56
N LEU A 264 -10.72 -8.03 -5.38
CA LEU A 264 -9.74 -8.30 -6.43
C LEU A 264 -10.10 -7.52 -7.70
N ASP A 265 -9.10 -6.92 -8.35
CA ASP A 265 -9.25 -6.37 -9.71
C ASP A 265 -9.52 -7.52 -10.68
N SER A 266 -10.61 -7.42 -11.44
CA SER A 266 -11.12 -8.54 -12.23
C SER A 266 -10.19 -8.88 -13.41
N GLN A 267 -9.45 -7.90 -13.94
CA GLN A 267 -8.45 -8.15 -14.98
C GLN A 267 -7.24 -8.87 -14.38
N SER A 268 -6.71 -8.40 -13.26
CA SER A 268 -5.64 -9.07 -12.53
C SER A 268 -5.98 -10.52 -12.17
N TRP A 269 -7.21 -10.76 -11.71
CA TRP A 269 -7.70 -12.10 -11.43
C TRP A 269 -7.75 -12.97 -12.69
N SER A 270 -8.37 -12.50 -13.77
CA SER A 270 -8.46 -13.24 -15.04
C SER A 270 -7.07 -13.58 -15.61
N ASP A 271 -6.14 -12.62 -15.58
CA ASP A 271 -4.77 -12.81 -16.03
C ASP A 271 -4.03 -13.85 -15.17
N SER A 272 -4.32 -13.89 -13.87
CA SER A 272 -3.73 -14.87 -12.95
C SER A 272 -4.19 -16.30 -13.25
N LEU A 273 -5.47 -16.50 -13.60
CA LEU A 273 -5.99 -17.81 -13.99
C LEU A 273 -5.33 -18.29 -15.30
N THR A 274 -5.24 -17.40 -16.28
CA THR A 274 -4.53 -17.67 -17.55
C THR A 274 -3.05 -18.00 -17.31
N LEU A 275 -2.43 -17.35 -16.32
CA LEU A 275 -1.07 -17.67 -15.91
C LEU A 275 -1.01 -19.09 -15.35
N GLY A 276 -1.94 -19.46 -14.46
CA GLY A 276 -2.00 -20.78 -13.80
C GLY A 276 -2.12 -21.98 -14.75
N GLU A 277 -2.62 -21.77 -15.97
CA GLU A 277 -2.69 -22.81 -17.01
C GLU A 277 -1.33 -23.14 -17.65
N LYS A 278 -0.32 -22.29 -17.46
CA LYS A 278 1.00 -22.45 -18.07
C LYS A 278 1.87 -23.43 -17.28
N THR A 279 2.48 -24.38 -17.98
CA THR A 279 3.30 -25.45 -17.37
C THR A 279 4.74 -25.04 -17.09
N ASN A 280 5.30 -24.04 -17.79
CA ASN A 280 6.68 -23.60 -17.66
C ASN A 280 6.76 -22.11 -17.29
N LEU A 281 6.40 -21.79 -16.04
CA LEU A 281 6.51 -20.44 -15.51
C LEU A 281 7.77 -20.27 -14.66
N ASP A 282 8.48 -19.17 -14.91
CA ASP A 282 9.60 -18.69 -14.11
C ASP A 282 9.45 -17.19 -13.73
N SER A 283 8.35 -16.56 -14.13
CA SER A 283 8.06 -15.13 -13.96
C SER A 283 6.56 -14.84 -14.19
N ILE A 284 6.09 -13.69 -13.69
CA ILE A 284 4.72 -13.20 -13.92
C ILE A 284 4.60 -12.65 -15.35
N TYR A 285 5.59 -11.86 -15.76
CA TYR A 285 5.68 -11.31 -17.11
C TYR A 285 7.01 -11.72 -17.76
N THR A 286 6.98 -11.99 -19.07
CA THR A 286 8.18 -12.37 -19.83
C THR A 286 9.16 -11.20 -20.00
N HIS A 287 8.67 -9.96 -19.94
CA HIS A 287 9.50 -8.75 -19.95
C HIS A 287 9.85 -8.29 -18.53
N SER A 288 10.86 -7.40 -18.41
CA SER A 288 11.15 -6.69 -17.15
C SER A 288 11.36 -7.60 -15.93
N ARG A 289 11.88 -8.82 -16.12
CA ARG A 289 12.05 -9.85 -15.06
C ARG A 289 12.77 -9.35 -13.81
N LEU A 290 13.75 -8.46 -14.00
CA LEU A 290 14.48 -7.84 -12.89
C LEU A 290 13.59 -6.95 -12.00
N MET A 291 12.56 -6.31 -12.56
CA MET A 291 11.60 -5.50 -11.80
C MET A 291 10.67 -6.37 -10.94
N GLN A 292 10.49 -7.62 -11.34
CA GLN A 292 9.68 -8.62 -10.63
C GLN A 292 10.46 -9.32 -9.51
N LEU A 293 11.71 -8.94 -9.25
CA LEU A 293 12.43 -9.42 -8.07
C LEU A 293 11.95 -8.68 -6.81
N ARG A 294 11.81 -9.45 -5.74
CA ARG A 294 11.52 -8.96 -4.38
C ARG A 294 12.63 -8.04 -3.88
N GLN A 295 12.30 -7.14 -2.97
CA GLN A 295 13.30 -6.31 -2.31
C GLN A 295 13.98 -7.06 -1.16
N LEU A 296 15.08 -7.74 -1.48
CA LEU A 296 15.82 -8.58 -0.54
C LEU A 296 17.17 -7.95 -0.19
N LYS A 297 17.69 -8.29 1.00
CA LYS A 297 18.99 -7.82 1.49
C LYS A 297 19.96 -8.95 1.83
N THR A 298 19.50 -10.19 1.78
CA THR A 298 20.21 -11.36 2.28
C THR A 298 20.08 -12.54 1.32
N ARG A 299 20.88 -13.59 1.56
CA ARG A 299 20.82 -14.89 0.87
C ARG A 299 20.94 -14.81 -0.66
N PHE A 300 21.79 -13.93 -1.17
CA PHE A 300 22.13 -13.84 -2.60
C PHE A 300 22.82 -15.09 -3.15
N HIS A 301 23.23 -16.04 -2.32
CA HIS A 301 23.73 -17.36 -2.75
C HIS A 301 22.61 -18.40 -2.94
N GLU A 302 21.36 -18.09 -2.58
CA GLU A 302 20.21 -18.96 -2.76
C GLU A 302 19.51 -18.68 -4.10
N LEU A 303 19.05 -19.73 -4.77
CA LEU A 303 18.45 -19.62 -6.11
C LEU A 303 17.12 -18.84 -6.09
N ASP A 304 16.31 -19.07 -5.06
CA ASP A 304 14.96 -18.52 -4.92
C ASP A 304 14.93 -17.03 -4.51
N THR A 305 16.06 -16.48 -4.07
CA THR A 305 16.29 -15.02 -3.95
C THR A 305 16.02 -14.31 -5.28
N TYR A 306 16.24 -15.00 -6.40
CA TYR A 306 16.07 -14.49 -7.75
C TYR A 306 14.72 -14.87 -8.39
N SER A 307 13.76 -15.31 -7.58
CA SER A 307 12.38 -15.57 -8.02
C SER A 307 11.67 -14.27 -8.43
N SER A 308 11.17 -14.22 -9.67
CA SER A 308 10.39 -13.11 -10.22
C SER A 308 8.92 -13.10 -9.73
N SER A 309 8.71 -13.15 -8.41
CA SER A 309 7.40 -13.26 -7.74
C SER A 309 6.89 -11.97 -7.10
N ARG A 310 7.50 -10.82 -7.43
CA ARG A 310 6.99 -9.50 -7.09
C ARG A 310 6.11 -8.97 -8.22
N SER A 311 4.96 -8.41 -7.85
CA SER A 311 3.99 -7.85 -8.79
C SER A 311 3.79 -6.36 -8.55
N THR A 312 3.62 -5.60 -9.63
CA THR A 312 3.36 -4.17 -9.60
C THR A 312 2.23 -3.84 -10.57
N LEU A 313 1.38 -2.90 -10.17
CA LEU A 313 0.22 -2.49 -10.96
C LEU A 313 0.64 -1.71 -12.21
N PHE A 314 1.73 -0.96 -12.09
CA PHE A 314 2.32 -0.17 -13.16
C PHE A 314 3.72 -0.70 -13.49
N HIS A 315 4.12 -0.51 -14.76
CA HIS A 315 5.38 -1.04 -15.29
C HIS A 315 6.38 0.05 -15.68
N GLY A 316 6.03 1.32 -15.50
CA GLY A 316 6.98 2.43 -15.62
C GLY A 316 8.08 2.31 -14.58
N TYR A 317 9.30 2.70 -14.94
CA TYR A 317 10.46 2.56 -14.05
C TYR A 317 10.27 3.34 -12.73
N LEU A 318 9.77 4.58 -12.82
CA LEU A 318 9.48 5.42 -11.64
C LEU A 318 8.12 5.12 -11.01
N GLN A 319 7.35 4.17 -11.55
CA GLN A 319 6.03 3.82 -11.05
C GLN A 319 6.05 2.51 -10.25
N GLN A 320 7.24 2.10 -9.81
CA GLN A 320 7.47 0.87 -9.06
C GLN A 320 8.45 1.17 -7.94
N PRO A 321 8.26 0.61 -6.72
CA PRO A 321 9.29 0.72 -5.70
C PRO A 321 10.63 0.21 -6.21
N MET A 322 11.68 1.00 -6.04
CA MET A 322 13.03 0.58 -6.37
C MET A 322 13.50 -0.48 -5.36
N THR A 323 14.27 -1.44 -5.84
CA THR A 323 14.87 -2.52 -5.05
C THR A 323 16.39 -2.47 -5.19
N VAL A 324 17.08 -3.36 -4.48
CA VAL A 324 18.54 -3.50 -4.62
C VAL A 324 18.96 -3.82 -6.05
N PHE A 325 18.11 -4.49 -6.82
CA PHE A 325 18.38 -4.89 -8.19
C PHE A 325 18.06 -3.81 -9.22
N THR A 326 17.21 -2.84 -8.88
CA THR A 326 16.64 -1.94 -9.87
C THR A 326 17.18 -0.52 -9.76
N TYR A 327 17.47 -0.03 -8.55
CA TYR A 327 17.90 1.35 -8.27
C TYR A 327 18.91 1.92 -9.29
N GLY A 328 19.97 1.17 -9.60
CA GLY A 328 21.05 1.60 -10.49
C GLY A 328 20.66 1.75 -11.97
N LYS A 329 19.51 1.19 -12.39
CA LYS A 329 18.90 1.42 -13.71
C LYS A 329 18.05 2.69 -13.75
N GLY A 330 17.60 3.16 -12.60
CA GLY A 330 16.66 4.27 -12.46
C GLY A 330 17.20 5.64 -12.26
N THR A 331 18.50 5.69 -12.08
CA THR A 331 19.20 6.92 -11.81
C THR A 331 20.25 7.13 -12.87
N THR A 332 20.32 8.36 -13.36
CA THR A 332 21.40 8.83 -14.20
C THR A 332 22.64 9.19 -13.37
N SER A 333 22.51 9.26 -12.03
CA SER A 333 23.61 9.53 -11.11
C SER A 333 24.51 8.30 -10.97
N ILE A 334 25.80 8.48 -11.25
CA ILE A 334 26.84 7.51 -10.91
C ILE A 334 27.27 7.78 -9.47
N ASN A 335 26.67 7.05 -8.52
CA ASN A 335 27.02 7.11 -7.10
C ASN A 335 27.20 5.68 -6.53
N SER A 336 27.70 5.58 -5.29
CA SER A 336 27.97 4.31 -4.64
C SER A 336 26.75 3.38 -4.61
N GLY A 337 25.55 3.92 -4.39
CA GLY A 337 24.31 3.14 -4.44
C GLY A 337 24.02 2.62 -5.85
N ALA A 338 24.17 3.46 -6.87
CA ALA A 338 23.88 3.07 -8.25
C ALA A 338 24.82 1.95 -8.71
N LEU A 339 26.11 2.07 -8.39
CA LEU A 339 27.12 1.04 -8.70
C LEU A 339 26.87 -0.26 -7.94
N SER A 340 26.55 -0.19 -6.64
CA SER A 340 26.20 -1.36 -5.83
C SER A 340 24.98 -2.08 -6.40
N SER A 341 23.93 -1.33 -6.76
CA SER A 341 22.72 -1.88 -7.37
C SER A 341 22.99 -2.52 -8.73
N ARG A 342 23.86 -1.92 -9.56
CA ARG A 342 24.27 -2.51 -10.85
C ARG A 342 25.01 -3.82 -10.67
N LEU A 343 25.88 -3.95 -9.67
CA LEU A 343 26.53 -5.24 -9.39
C LEU A 343 25.51 -6.30 -8.95
N LEU A 344 24.60 -5.96 -8.03
CA LEU A 344 23.54 -6.88 -7.61
C LEU A 344 22.61 -7.27 -8.78
N ALA A 345 22.33 -6.34 -9.69
CA ALA A 345 21.60 -6.60 -10.94
C ALA A 345 22.36 -7.55 -11.87
N THR A 346 23.70 -7.43 -11.96
CA THR A 346 24.55 -8.35 -12.72
C THR A 346 24.46 -9.77 -12.14
N LEU A 347 24.52 -9.92 -10.81
CA LEU A 347 24.32 -11.21 -10.15
C LEU A 347 22.97 -11.80 -10.53
N ALA A 348 21.90 -11.02 -10.33
CA ALA A 348 20.54 -11.45 -10.61
C ALA A 348 20.32 -11.86 -12.07
N THR A 349 20.86 -11.09 -13.00
CA THR A 349 20.71 -11.38 -14.44
C THR A 349 21.47 -12.65 -14.83
N SER A 350 22.64 -12.90 -14.22
CA SER A 350 23.39 -14.14 -14.40
C SER A 350 22.59 -15.34 -13.88
N VAL A 351 22.03 -15.25 -12.67
CA VAL A 351 21.21 -16.33 -12.08
C VAL A 351 19.93 -16.59 -12.86
N MET A 352 19.22 -15.54 -13.30
CA MET A 352 18.01 -15.71 -14.12
C MET A 352 18.28 -16.43 -15.45
N ARG A 353 19.48 -16.28 -16.01
CA ARG A 353 19.86 -16.88 -17.29
C ARG A 353 20.41 -18.30 -17.11
N ASP A 354 21.28 -18.48 -16.12
CA ASP A 354 22.15 -19.66 -16.02
C ASP A 354 21.81 -20.54 -14.79
N GLY A 355 20.84 -20.14 -13.96
CA GLY A 355 20.40 -20.88 -12.78
C GLY A 355 21.54 -21.15 -11.78
N GLU A 356 21.64 -22.39 -11.29
CA GLU A 356 22.71 -22.84 -10.39
C GLU A 356 24.12 -22.71 -10.99
N SER A 357 24.22 -22.72 -12.33
CA SER A 357 25.49 -22.59 -13.04
C SER A 357 25.95 -21.13 -13.18
N ALA A 358 25.18 -20.17 -12.66
CA ALA A 358 25.50 -18.76 -12.76
C ALA A 358 26.86 -18.40 -12.15
N ARG A 359 27.56 -17.51 -12.87
CA ARG A 359 28.89 -17.03 -12.51
C ARG A 359 28.92 -15.50 -12.52
N LEU A 360 29.73 -14.92 -11.63
CA LEU A 360 30.11 -13.52 -11.69
C LEU A 360 31.47 -13.44 -12.39
N ALA A 361 31.57 -12.60 -13.43
CA ALA A 361 32.81 -12.39 -14.16
C ALA A 361 33.62 -11.23 -13.56
N LYS A 362 34.94 -11.42 -13.43
CA LYS A 362 35.88 -10.46 -12.82
C LYS A 362 35.84 -9.10 -13.50
N ASN A 363 35.85 -9.12 -14.84
CA ASN A 363 35.79 -7.93 -15.69
C ASN A 363 34.57 -7.03 -15.40
N SER A 364 33.44 -7.61 -14.98
CA SER A 364 32.21 -6.88 -14.69
C SER A 364 32.32 -6.11 -13.39
N VAL A 365 33.03 -6.68 -12.41
CA VAL A 365 33.35 -6.03 -11.13
C VAL A 365 34.38 -4.92 -11.33
N GLU A 366 35.45 -5.20 -12.09
CA GLU A 366 36.51 -4.22 -12.41
C GLU A 366 35.95 -2.99 -13.13
N LYS A 367 35.08 -3.22 -14.13
CA LYS A 367 34.40 -2.15 -14.86
C LYS A 367 33.62 -1.23 -13.92
N LEU A 368 32.77 -1.80 -13.06
CA LEU A 368 32.00 -1.00 -12.11
C LEU A 368 32.88 -0.33 -11.05
N LEU A 369 33.95 -1.00 -10.62
CA LEU A 369 34.91 -0.45 -9.67
C LEU A 369 35.61 0.80 -10.23
N SER A 370 35.93 0.80 -11.53
CA SER A 370 36.56 1.93 -12.22
C SER A 370 35.70 3.21 -12.24
N GLU A 371 34.38 3.07 -12.11
CA GLU A 371 33.44 4.19 -12.05
C GLU A 371 33.42 4.91 -10.68
N PHE A 372 34.05 4.35 -9.64
CA PHE A 372 34.12 5.01 -8.33
C PHE A 372 35.14 6.14 -8.30
N THR A 373 34.64 7.38 -8.25
CA THR A 373 35.45 8.61 -8.15
C THR A 373 35.97 8.90 -6.74
N LYS A 374 35.37 8.31 -5.70
CA LYS A 374 35.72 8.53 -4.29
C LYS A 374 35.94 7.21 -3.58
N GLU A 375 36.80 7.22 -2.57
CA GLU A 375 36.92 6.11 -1.64
C GLU A 375 35.70 6.08 -0.72
N THR A 376 34.92 5.01 -0.83
CA THR A 376 33.67 4.83 -0.09
C THR A 376 33.61 3.41 0.46
N LYS A 377 32.78 3.17 1.49
CA LYS A 377 32.58 1.82 2.03
C LYS A 377 32.19 0.82 0.93
N ALA A 378 31.30 1.20 0.02
CA ALA A 378 30.93 0.35 -1.12
C ALA A 378 32.15 0.02 -2.01
N LYS A 379 33.03 1.00 -2.30
CA LYS A 379 34.26 0.77 -3.07
C LYS A 379 35.16 -0.28 -2.40
N LEU A 380 35.30 -0.22 -1.06
CA LEU A 380 36.07 -1.20 -0.30
C LEU A 380 35.47 -2.60 -0.40
N VAL A 381 34.14 -2.72 -0.41
CA VAL A 381 33.47 -4.01 -0.63
C VAL A 381 33.72 -4.54 -2.04
N PHE A 382 33.70 -3.70 -3.08
CA PHE A 382 34.07 -4.13 -4.45
C PHE A 382 35.51 -4.65 -4.52
N LEU A 383 36.46 -4.00 -3.84
CA LEU A 383 37.84 -4.48 -3.75
C LEU A 383 37.93 -5.85 -3.08
N ARG A 384 37.17 -6.08 -2.01
CA ARG A 384 37.07 -7.39 -1.35
C ARG A 384 36.42 -8.44 -2.26
N ILE A 385 35.42 -8.06 -3.07
CA ILE A 385 34.83 -8.96 -4.06
C ILE A 385 35.87 -9.34 -5.12
N LEU A 386 36.69 -8.40 -5.59
CA LEU A 386 37.77 -8.71 -6.54
C LEU A 386 38.80 -9.69 -5.98
N GLN A 387 39.07 -9.63 -4.68
CA GLN A 387 39.97 -10.58 -4.03
C GLN A 387 39.42 -12.02 -4.05
N LEU A 388 38.10 -12.22 -4.04
CA LEU A 388 37.50 -13.56 -4.10
C LEU A 388 37.76 -14.31 -5.41
N PHE A 389 38.19 -13.60 -6.46
CA PHE A 389 38.50 -14.24 -7.74
C PHE A 389 39.82 -14.99 -7.71
N ASP A 390 40.76 -14.58 -6.86
CA ASP A 390 42.17 -14.99 -6.95
C ASP A 390 42.65 -14.90 -8.42
N ASP A 391 43.11 -16.02 -8.97
CA ASP A 391 43.58 -16.17 -10.35
C ASP A 391 42.46 -16.54 -11.35
N ASN A 392 41.21 -16.68 -10.90
CA ASN A 392 40.07 -17.05 -11.74
C ASN A 392 39.44 -15.82 -12.42
N ASP A 393 38.92 -16.02 -13.63
CA ASP A 393 38.13 -14.99 -14.32
C ASP A 393 36.66 -14.95 -13.86
N ASN A 394 36.20 -16.02 -13.21
CA ASN A 394 34.81 -16.21 -12.82
C ASN A 394 34.71 -16.93 -11.46
N ILE A 395 33.72 -16.55 -10.67
CA ILE A 395 33.36 -17.23 -9.41
C ILE A 395 31.88 -17.64 -9.40
N PRO A 396 31.50 -18.73 -8.72
CA PRO A 396 30.09 -19.11 -8.55
C PRO A 396 29.33 -18.04 -7.77
N ILE A 397 28.06 -17.84 -8.14
CA ILE A 397 27.13 -16.98 -7.40
C ILE A 397 26.35 -17.84 -6.39
N ILE A 398 25.68 -18.87 -6.89
CA ILE A 398 24.89 -19.79 -6.06
C ILE A 398 25.83 -20.66 -5.22
N GLY A 399 25.49 -20.84 -3.94
CA GLY A 399 26.31 -21.56 -2.96
C GLY A 399 27.58 -20.83 -2.48
N ASN A 400 27.86 -19.61 -2.95
CA ASN A 400 29.05 -18.85 -2.54
C ASN A 400 28.77 -17.94 -1.33
N SER A 401 29.06 -18.45 -0.12
CA SER A 401 28.83 -17.75 1.14
C SER A 401 29.67 -16.47 1.31
N ASP A 402 30.87 -16.43 0.75
CA ASP A 402 31.77 -15.28 0.87
C ASP A 402 31.30 -14.12 0.01
N LEU A 403 30.96 -14.41 -1.26
CA LEU A 403 30.33 -13.43 -2.15
C LEU A 403 28.98 -12.97 -1.59
N ASN A 404 28.19 -13.87 -1.01
CA ASN A 404 26.94 -13.53 -0.36
C ASN A 404 27.16 -12.47 0.73
N SER A 405 28.07 -12.72 1.66
CA SER A 405 28.33 -11.82 2.79
C SER A 405 28.68 -10.40 2.33
N LEU A 406 29.47 -10.28 1.25
CA LEU A 406 29.80 -8.99 0.63
C LEU A 406 28.60 -8.36 -0.09
N ALA A 407 27.76 -9.15 -0.75
CA ALA A 407 26.53 -8.67 -1.39
C ALA A 407 25.50 -8.15 -0.36
N GLU A 408 25.39 -8.78 0.81
CA GLU A 408 24.55 -8.31 1.92
C GLU A 408 25.06 -6.97 2.50
N GLU A 409 26.38 -6.82 2.61
CA GLU A 409 27.01 -5.55 3.00
C GLU A 409 26.67 -4.44 1.99
N LEU A 410 26.76 -4.71 0.68
CA LEU A 410 26.34 -3.77 -0.36
C LEU A 410 24.85 -3.43 -0.28
N ALA A 411 23.98 -4.42 -0.10
CA ALA A 411 22.54 -4.21 0.03
C ALA A 411 22.20 -3.31 1.22
N THR A 412 22.92 -3.48 2.34
CA THR A 412 22.78 -2.64 3.54
C THR A 412 23.21 -1.20 3.27
N LEU A 413 24.37 -1.00 2.62
CA LEU A 413 24.86 0.33 2.24
C LEU A 413 23.95 1.03 1.21
N LEU A 414 23.26 0.26 0.38
CA LEU A 414 22.34 0.74 -0.65
C LEU A 414 20.97 1.18 -0.11
N ALA A 415 20.51 0.62 1.00
CA ALA A 415 19.15 0.83 1.52
C ALA A 415 18.74 2.32 1.69
N PRO A 416 19.58 3.25 2.19
CA PRO A 416 19.22 4.67 2.32
C PRO A 416 18.98 5.36 0.97
N TYR A 417 19.73 4.97 -0.08
CA TYR A 417 19.57 5.51 -1.43
C TYR A 417 18.22 5.12 -2.02
N ILE A 418 17.83 3.86 -1.85
CA ILE A 418 16.52 3.33 -2.29
C ILE A 418 15.39 4.07 -1.58
N SER A 419 15.45 4.17 -0.24
CA SER A 419 14.44 4.87 0.56
C SER A 419 14.26 6.32 0.09
N THR A 420 15.38 7.02 -0.14
CA THR A 420 15.36 8.41 -0.62
C THR A 420 14.77 8.52 -2.02
N ALA A 421 15.14 7.64 -2.95
CA ALA A 421 14.65 7.69 -4.33
C ALA A 421 13.17 7.29 -4.43
N ASN A 422 12.72 6.30 -3.66
CA ASN A 422 11.32 5.96 -3.57
C ASN A 422 10.49 7.15 -3.08
N LYS A 423 10.96 7.82 -2.01
CA LYS A 423 10.29 9.00 -1.46
C LYS A 423 10.28 10.20 -2.42
N LYS A 424 11.39 10.49 -3.10
CA LYS A 424 11.55 11.71 -3.91
C LYS A 424 11.08 11.57 -5.35
N SER A 425 11.02 10.36 -5.90
CA SER A 425 10.78 10.16 -7.33
C SER A 425 9.63 9.18 -7.60
N VAL A 426 9.57 8.06 -6.86
CA VAL A 426 8.54 7.04 -7.11
C VAL A 426 7.17 7.49 -6.60
N ILE A 427 7.09 7.97 -5.35
CA ILE A 427 5.82 8.42 -4.76
C ILE A 427 5.16 9.53 -5.61
N PRO A 428 5.87 10.62 -6.00
CA PRO A 428 5.29 11.63 -6.87
C PRO A 428 4.84 11.06 -8.22
N SER A 429 5.66 10.21 -8.85
CA SER A 429 5.32 9.62 -10.15
C SER A 429 4.10 8.71 -10.10
N LEU A 430 3.92 7.96 -9.00
CA LEU A 430 2.70 7.17 -8.75
C LEU A 430 1.48 8.08 -8.57
N ALA A 431 1.61 9.15 -7.77
CA ALA A 431 0.53 10.09 -7.52
C ALA A 431 0.07 10.78 -8.82
N ASP A 432 1.01 11.28 -9.61
CA ASP A 432 0.73 11.94 -10.89
C ASP A 432 0.08 10.98 -11.88
N HIS A 433 0.58 9.75 -11.95
CA HIS A 433 0.02 8.75 -12.86
C HIS A 433 -1.41 8.36 -12.49
N LEU A 434 -1.68 8.11 -11.20
CA LEU A 434 -3.02 7.77 -10.73
C LEU A 434 -4.03 8.90 -10.98
N LYS A 435 -3.60 10.17 -10.86
CA LYS A 435 -4.43 11.37 -11.13
C LYS A 435 -4.64 11.68 -12.61
N SER A 436 -3.84 11.07 -13.50
CA SER A 436 -3.93 11.30 -14.95
C SER A 436 -5.02 10.48 -15.66
N TYR A 437 -5.60 9.50 -14.96
CA TYR A 437 -6.77 8.75 -15.43
C TYR A 437 -8.02 9.58 -15.32
#